data_AF-A0A835MCU5-F1
#
_entry.id   AF-A0A835MCU5-F1
#
_cell.length_a   1.000
_cell.length_b   1.000
_cell.length_c   1.000
_cell.angle_alpha   90.00
_cell.angle_beta   90.00
_cell.angle_gamma   90.00
#
_symmetry.space_group_name_H-M   'P 1'
#
loop_
_entity.id
_entity.type
_entity.pdbx_description
1 polymer ?
#
loop_
_entity_poly.entity_id
_entity_poly.type
_entity_poly.pdbx_seq_one_letter_code
_entity_poly.pdbx_strand_id
1 'polypeptide(L)'
;MGSYPSYQLGQEQVRDTQISFVVRFTNKDIIAQIVSASIAGDMILTSTYVHELSQYGLDVGLTNYSAAYCTGLLLARRVLKTLEMDEEYEGNVDATGEDFSIEPIDTGQEFKFIAKQ
;
A
#
# COMPACT_ATOMS: atom_id res chain seq x y z
N MET A 1 41.92 10.67 -28.75
CA MET A 1 41.72 9.73 -27.62
C MET A 1 41.05 10.51 -26.49
N GLY A 2 39.77 10.82 -26.66
CA GLY A 2 38.99 11.48 -25.62
C GLY A 2 38.57 10.43 -24.61
N SER A 3 39.10 10.52 -23.39
CA SER A 3 38.74 9.63 -22.29
C SER A 3 37.30 9.97 -21.87
N TYR A 4 36.35 9.05 -22.09
CA TYR A 4 35.01 9.17 -21.53
C TYR A 4 35.16 9.12 -20.00
N PRO A 5 34.70 10.13 -19.25
CA PRO A 5 34.72 10.06 -17.81
C PRO A 5 33.80 8.92 -17.38
N SER A 6 34.39 7.93 -16.70
CA SER A 6 33.70 6.80 -16.09
C SER A 6 32.50 7.29 -15.28
N TYR A 7 31.31 6.81 -15.64
CA TYR A 7 30.07 7.02 -14.90
C TYR A 7 30.13 6.35 -13.53
N GLN A 8 30.88 6.96 -12.61
CA GLN A 8 30.68 6.75 -11.17
C GLN A 8 29.54 7.67 -10.74
N LEU A 9 28.32 7.35 -11.17
CA LEU A 9 27.14 7.95 -10.57
C LEU A 9 26.94 7.21 -9.24
N GLY A 10 27.32 7.88 -8.16
CA GLY A 10 27.16 7.40 -6.80
C GLY A 10 25.77 6.83 -6.56
N GLN A 11 25.76 5.63 -5.98
CA GLN A 11 24.63 4.88 -5.44
C GLN A 11 23.97 5.58 -4.23
N GLU A 12 23.92 6.91 -4.25
CA GLU A 12 23.63 7.73 -3.08
C GLU A 12 22.53 8.75 -3.38
N GLN A 13 21.48 8.38 -4.14
CA GLN A 13 20.20 9.13 -4.08
C GLN A 13 18.99 8.44 -4.75
N VAL A 14 18.57 7.28 -4.25
CA VAL A 14 17.12 6.94 -4.32
C VAL A 14 16.50 7.41 -2.99
N ARG A 15 16.54 8.73 -2.75
CA ARG A 15 15.85 9.38 -1.62
C ARG A 15 14.36 9.25 -1.88
N ASP A 16 13.65 8.60 -0.96
CA ASP A 16 12.26 8.15 -1.06
C ASP A 16 12.05 7.02 -2.09
N THR A 17 12.13 5.77 -1.64
CA THR A 17 11.42 4.70 -2.36
C THR A 17 9.93 5.00 -2.20
N GLN A 18 9.37 5.79 -3.12
CA GLN A 18 7.98 6.21 -3.04
C GLN A 18 7.08 4.99 -3.15
N ILE A 19 6.54 4.57 -2.01
CA ILE A 19 5.57 3.49 -1.98
C ILE A 19 4.20 4.09 -2.32
N SER A 20 3.68 3.67 -3.47
CA SER A 20 2.40 4.13 -4.00
C SER A 20 1.29 3.15 -3.61
N PHE A 21 0.19 3.68 -3.10
CA PHE A 21 -1.07 2.95 -2.94
C PHE A 21 -1.92 3.19 -4.17
N VAL A 22 -2.07 2.18 -5.01
CA VAL A 22 -2.77 2.26 -6.30
C VAL A 22 -4.12 1.60 -6.15
N VAL A 23 -5.20 2.34 -6.44
CA VAL A 23 -6.57 1.81 -6.46
C VAL A 23 -7.11 1.88 -7.87
N ARG A 24 -7.63 0.77 -8.37
CA ARG A 24 -8.24 0.68 -9.71
C ARG A 24 -9.67 0.20 -9.57
N PHE A 25 -10.58 1.03 -10.07
CA PHE A 25 -11.99 0.69 -10.18
C PHE A 25 -12.26 0.15 -11.58
N THR A 26 -12.87 -1.03 -11.65
CA THR A 26 -13.43 -1.59 -12.87
C THR A 26 -14.94 -1.71 -12.72
N ASN A 27 -15.66 -1.99 -13.81
CA ASN A 27 -17.13 -2.10 -13.76
C ASN A 27 -17.66 -3.17 -12.79
N LYS A 28 -16.85 -4.16 -12.41
CA LYS A 28 -17.28 -5.28 -11.56
C LYS A 28 -16.33 -5.60 -10.42
N ASP A 29 -15.18 -4.95 -10.34
CA ASP A 29 -14.12 -5.30 -9.39
C ASP A 29 -13.34 -4.04 -8.96
N ILE A 30 -12.80 -4.09 -7.75
CA ILE A 30 -11.94 -3.08 -7.15
C ILE A 30 -10.62 -3.75 -6.83
N ILE A 31 -9.53 -3.14 -7.28
CA ILE A 31 -8.18 -3.66 -7.10
C ILE A 31 -7.38 -2.64 -6.32
N ALA A 32 -6.79 -3.05 -5.20
CA ALA A 32 -5.91 -2.23 -4.39
C ALA A 32 -4.51 -2.87 -4.35
N GLN A 33 -3.47 -2.07 -4.57
CA GLN A 33 -2.09 -2.55 -4.65
C GLN A 33 -1.14 -1.58 -3.96
N ILE A 34 -0.11 -2.14 -3.32
CA ILE A 34 1.03 -1.37 -2.82
C ILE A 34 2.21 -1.62 -3.75
N VAL A 35 2.74 -0.54 -4.32
CA VAL A 35 3.77 -0.59 -5.36
C VAL A 35 4.98 0.23 -4.94
N SER A 36 6.16 -0.37 -4.98
CA SER A 36 7.44 0.33 -4.82
C SER A 36 8.09 0.54 -6.19
N ALA A 37 8.48 1.79 -6.49
CA ALA A 37 9.20 2.10 -7.71
C ALA A 37 10.66 1.63 -7.62
N SER A 38 11.12 0.87 -8.62
CA SER A 38 12.54 0.50 -8.78
C SER A 38 13.01 0.79 -10.20
N ILE A 39 14.32 0.95 -10.38
CA ILE A 39 14.93 1.25 -11.69
C ILE A 39 14.62 0.15 -12.72
N ALA A 40 14.48 -1.10 -12.26
CA ALA A 40 14.15 -2.24 -13.11
C ALA A 40 12.65 -2.31 -13.49
N GLY A 41 11.79 -1.59 -12.79
CA GLY A 41 10.34 -1.64 -12.93
C GLY A 41 9.61 -1.54 -11.59
N ASP A 42 8.30 -1.37 -11.66
CA ASP A 42 7.43 -1.30 -10.49
C ASP A 42 7.31 -2.68 -9.84
N MET A 43 7.67 -2.76 -8.55
CA MET A 43 7.52 -3.98 -7.75
C MET A 43 6.25 -3.89 -6.90
N ILE A 44 5.39 -4.89 -7.01
CA ILE A 44 4.16 -4.99 -6.22
C ILE A 44 4.48 -5.74 -4.92
N LEU A 45 4.28 -5.08 -3.78
CA LEU A 45 4.50 -5.69 -2.45
C LEU A 45 3.32 -6.58 -2.05
N THR A 46 2.11 -6.06 -2.18
CA THR A 46 0.88 -6.78 -1.86
C THR A 46 -0.24 -6.28 -2.75
N SER A 47 -1.17 -7.17 -3.08
CA SER A 47 -2.39 -6.85 -3.80
C SER A 47 -3.59 -7.45 -3.10
N THR A 48 -4.73 -6.78 -3.25
CA THR A 48 -6.03 -7.20 -2.75
C THR A 48 -7.06 -6.94 -3.82
N TYR A 49 -7.98 -7.87 -3.97
CA TYR A 49 -9.09 -7.80 -4.91
C TYR A 49 -10.41 -7.78 -4.15
N VAL A 50 -11.47 -7.29 -4.78
CA VAL A 50 -12.77 -7.24 -4.12
C VAL A 50 -13.42 -8.62 -4.06
N HIS A 51 -13.17 -9.47 -5.05
CA HIS A 51 -13.83 -10.77 -5.17
C HIS A 51 -13.38 -11.79 -4.11
N GLU A 52 -12.22 -11.60 -3.50
CA GLU A 52 -11.77 -12.41 -2.35
C GLU A 52 -12.46 -12.01 -1.04
N LEU A 53 -13.16 -10.87 -0.98
CA LEU A 53 -13.96 -10.49 0.18
C LEU A 53 -15.14 -11.45 0.44
N SER A 54 -15.54 -12.24 -0.56
CA SER A 54 -16.51 -13.34 -0.40
C SER A 54 -16.07 -14.33 0.70
N GLN A 55 -14.76 -14.56 0.85
CA GLN A 55 -14.22 -15.44 1.90
C GLN A 55 -14.41 -14.88 3.32
N TYR A 56 -14.60 -13.57 3.43
CA TYR A 56 -14.79 -12.86 4.70
C TYR A 56 -16.27 -12.54 4.96
N GLY A 57 -17.20 -13.10 4.16
CA GLY A 57 -18.64 -12.94 4.33
C GLY A 57 -19.27 -11.78 3.57
N LEU A 58 -18.54 -11.13 2.64
CA LEU A 58 -19.09 -10.11 1.76
C LEU A 58 -19.30 -10.66 0.34
N ASP A 59 -20.46 -11.26 0.11
CA ASP A 59 -20.79 -11.92 -1.17
C ASP A 59 -21.46 -11.01 -2.20
N VAL A 60 -22.10 -9.92 -1.75
CA VAL A 60 -22.91 -9.03 -2.60
C VAL A 60 -22.43 -7.58 -2.52
N GLY A 61 -22.67 -6.81 -3.58
CA GLY A 61 -22.36 -5.37 -3.57
C GLY A 61 -20.87 -5.05 -3.68
N LEU A 62 -20.13 -5.86 -4.44
CA LEU A 62 -18.68 -5.80 -4.60
C LEU A 62 -18.11 -4.48 -5.18
N THR A 63 -18.94 -3.56 -5.65
CA THR A 63 -18.49 -2.27 -6.20
C THR A 63 -19.00 -1.06 -5.40
N ASN A 64 -19.54 -1.27 -4.19
CA ASN A 64 -20.03 -0.20 -3.35
C ASN A 64 -18.89 0.44 -2.52
N TYR A 65 -19.21 1.53 -1.83
CA TYR A 65 -18.25 2.22 -0.95
C TYR A 65 -17.73 1.33 0.17
N SER A 66 -18.60 0.50 0.76
CA SER A 66 -18.23 -0.45 1.83
C SER A 66 -17.20 -1.48 1.36
N ALA A 67 -17.35 -2.02 0.16
CA ALA A 67 -16.44 -2.98 -0.44
C ALA A 67 -15.07 -2.34 -0.69
N ALA A 68 -15.04 -1.09 -1.18
CA ALA A 68 -13.80 -0.33 -1.33
C ALA A 68 -13.07 -0.15 0.01
N TYR A 69 -13.81 0.21 1.06
CA TYR A 69 -13.25 0.34 2.41
C TYR A 69 -12.69 -0.98 2.94
N CYS A 70 -13.46 -2.07 2.82
CA CYS A 70 -13.01 -3.41 3.21
C CYS A 70 -11.76 -3.86 2.44
N THR A 71 -11.65 -3.56 1.14
CA THR A 71 -10.43 -3.88 0.37
C THR A 71 -9.21 -3.10 0.84
N GLY A 72 -9.37 -1.81 1.17
CA GLY A 72 -8.29 -1.00 1.71
C GLY A 72 -7.81 -1.55 3.07
N LEU A 73 -8.75 -1.88 3.95
CA LEU A 73 -8.46 -2.47 5.26
C LEU A 73 -7.74 -3.82 5.13
N LEU A 74 -8.22 -4.69 4.24
CA LEU A 74 -7.61 -6.00 4.01
C LEU A 74 -6.18 -5.87 3.45
N LEU A 75 -5.95 -4.93 2.53
CA LEU A 75 -4.60 -4.64 2.01
C LEU A 75 -3.67 -4.16 3.13
N ALA A 76 -4.12 -3.19 3.95
CA ALA A 76 -3.33 -2.67 5.06
C ALA A 76 -2.91 -3.78 6.03
N ARG A 77 -3.86 -4.65 6.42
CA ARG A 77 -3.57 -5.78 7.31
C ARG A 77 -2.59 -6.79 6.70
N ARG A 78 -2.69 -7.08 5.40
CA ARG A 78 -1.73 -7.96 4.72
C ARG A 78 -0.32 -7.38 4.71
N VAL A 79 -0.20 -6.08 4.50
CA VAL A 79 1.09 -5.39 4.45
C VAL A 79 1.73 -5.36 5.83
N LEU A 80 0.97 -5.00 6.87
CA LEU A 80 1.45 -5.02 8.26
C LEU A 80 1.89 -6.42 8.69
N LYS A 81 1.12 -7.45 8.32
CA LYS A 81 1.49 -8.84 8.59
C LYS A 81 2.76 -9.29 7.85
N THR A 82 2.96 -8.81 6.63
CA THR A 82 4.19 -9.09 5.86
C THR A 82 5.42 -8.41 6.48
N LEU A 83 5.20 -7.31 7.22
CA LEU A 83 6.22 -6.56 7.94
C LEU A 83 6.36 -6.99 9.41
N GLU A 84 5.54 -7.94 9.90
CA GLU A 84 5.50 -8.43 11.30
C GLU A 84 5.18 -7.32 12.33
N MET A 85 4.37 -6.33 11.94
CA MET A 85 3.99 -5.16 12.76
C MET A 85 2.48 -5.07 13.01
N ASP A 86 1.77 -6.17 12.82
CA ASP A 86 0.30 -6.24 12.93
C ASP A 86 -0.22 -6.06 14.37
N GLU A 87 0.60 -6.40 15.37
CA GLU A 87 0.27 -6.22 16.79
C GLU A 87 0.48 -4.77 17.26
N GLU A 88 1.50 -4.07 16.75
CA GLU A 88 1.84 -2.71 17.15
C GLU A 88 0.92 -1.66 16.50
N TYR A 89 0.50 -1.92 15.25
CA TYR A 89 -0.36 -1.03 14.48
C TYR A 89 -1.75 -1.64 14.31
N GLU A 90 -2.50 -1.72 15.42
CA GLU A 90 -3.87 -2.25 15.40
C GLU A 90 -4.86 -1.29 14.72
N GLY A 91 -4.57 0.02 14.72
CA GLY A 91 -5.45 1.03 14.13
C GLY A 91 -6.76 1.22 14.91
N ASN A 92 -7.79 1.75 14.25
CA ASN A 92 -9.10 1.95 14.87
C ASN A 92 -9.98 0.69 14.71
N VAL A 93 -10.38 0.09 15.83
CA VAL A 93 -11.20 -1.13 15.87
C VAL A 93 -12.67 -0.83 15.53
N ASP A 94 -13.16 0.35 15.90
CA ASP A 94 -14.53 0.78 15.64
C ASP A 94 -14.57 1.74 14.45
N ALA A 95 -15.36 1.41 13.43
CA ALA A 95 -15.53 2.25 12.24
C ALA A 95 -16.41 3.48 12.53
N THR A 96 -15.92 4.41 13.37
CA THR A 96 -16.60 5.65 13.77
C THR A 96 -16.62 6.71 12.66
N GLY A 97 -15.76 6.56 11.64
CA GLY A 97 -15.66 7.49 10.51
C GLY A 97 -14.95 8.80 10.83
N GLU A 98 -14.34 8.90 12.01
CA GLU A 98 -13.54 10.05 12.43
C GLU A 98 -12.13 9.99 11.82
N ASP A 99 -11.49 11.16 11.65
CA ASP A 99 -10.12 11.23 11.15
C ASP A 99 -9.16 10.56 12.15
N PHE A 100 -8.49 9.50 11.68
CA PHE A 100 -7.55 8.73 12.48
C PHE A 100 -6.15 8.85 11.88
N SER A 101 -5.25 9.49 12.61
CA SER A 101 -3.82 9.59 12.27
C SER A 101 -3.01 8.80 13.29
N ILE A 102 -2.18 7.88 12.81
CA ILE A 102 -1.28 7.12 13.69
C ILE A 102 0.04 7.87 13.78
N GLU A 103 0.44 8.22 15.01
CA GLU A 103 1.76 8.77 15.28
C GLU A 103 2.80 7.65 15.41
N PRO A 104 4.05 7.87 14.98
CA PRO A 104 5.11 6.86 15.08
C PRO A 104 5.53 6.63 16.54
N ILE A 105 5.68 5.37 16.93
CA ILE A 105 6.11 4.97 18.27
C ILE A 105 7.65 4.97 18.29
N ASP A 106 8.24 6.09 18.75
CA ASP A 106 9.62 6.32 19.23
C ASP A 106 10.85 5.77 18.47
N THR A 107 10.75 5.08 17.33
CA THR A 107 11.93 4.64 16.55
C THR A 107 11.68 4.59 15.04
N GLY A 108 11.24 5.70 14.46
CA GLY A 108 11.82 6.18 13.20
C GLY A 108 11.43 5.51 11.87
N GLN A 109 10.33 4.77 11.74
CA GLN A 109 9.78 4.44 10.42
C GLN A 109 8.27 4.70 10.32
N GLU A 110 7.94 5.85 9.73
CA GLU A 110 6.59 6.15 9.27
C GLU A 110 6.30 5.40 7.95
N PHE A 111 5.28 4.53 7.95
CA PHE A 111 4.82 3.88 6.72
C PHE A 111 3.84 4.79 5.99
N LYS A 112 4.41 5.71 5.20
CA LYS A 112 3.64 6.63 4.39
C LYS A 112 3.43 6.05 2.99
N PHE A 113 2.17 5.81 2.65
CA PHE A 113 1.77 5.46 1.29
C PHE A 113 1.18 6.67 0.60
N ILE A 114 1.58 6.90 -0.65
CA ILE A 114 1.02 7.97 -1.48
C ILE A 114 -0.10 7.36 -2.31
N ALA A 115 -1.34 7.80 -2.10
CA ALA A 115 -2.46 7.38 -2.91
C ALA A 115 -2.29 7.89 -4.36
N LYS A 116 -2.36 6.97 -5.33
CA LYS A 116 -2.38 7.27 -6.76
C LYS A 116 -3.68 6.74 -7.36
N GLN A 117 -4.41 7.64 -8.03
CA GLN A 117 -5.64 7.38 -8.77
C GLN A 117 -5.35 7.05 -10.23
#